data_AF-A0A524KRA7-F1
#
_entry.id   AF-A0A524KRA7-F1
#
_cell.length_a   1.000
_cell.length_b   1.000
_cell.length_c   1.000
_cell.angle_alpha   90.00
_cell.angle_beta   90.00
_cell.angle_gamma   90.00
#
_symmetry.space_group_name_H-M   'P 1'
#
loop_
_entity.id
_entity.type
_entity.pdbx_description
1 polymer ?
#
loop_
_entity_poly.entity_id
_entity_poly.type
_entity_poly.pdbx_seq_one_letter_code
_entity_poly.pdbx_strand_id
1 'polypeptide(L)' 'MTTHGDLLREHQDAIVQRWIADILATYPEQATAAFGRERDRFANPVGHSVRVGTQGIVAALCDGMDPDRI' A
#
# COMPACT_ATOMS: atom_id res chain seq x y z
N MET A 1 21.83 -8.40 -15.61
CA MET A 1 20.46 -8.54 -16.15
C MET A 1 19.53 -8.15 -15.01
N THR A 2 18.86 -7.01 -15.10
CA THR A 2 17.93 -6.55 -14.04
C THR A 2 16.68 -7.42 -14.09
N THR A 3 16.27 -7.98 -12.95
CA THR A 3 15.06 -8.79 -12.86
C THR A 3 13.84 -7.92 -12.52
N HIS A 4 12.62 -8.44 -12.72
CA HIS A 4 11.40 -7.72 -12.33
C HIS A 4 11.35 -7.45 -10.82
N GLY A 5 11.85 -8.37 -9.99
CA GLY A 5 11.93 -8.18 -8.54
C GLY A 5 12.88 -7.05 -8.14
N ASP A 6 13.99 -6.87 -8.86
CA ASP A 6 14.93 -5.76 -8.63
C ASP A 6 14.25 -4.40 -8.89
N LEU A 7 13.48 -4.29 -9.98
CA LEU A 7 12.73 -3.07 -10.32
C LEU A 7 11.62 -2.77 -9.31
N LEU A 8 10.92 -3.80 -8.83
CA LEU A 8 9.88 -3.64 -7.81
C LEU A 8 10.48 -3.16 -6.48
N ARG A 9 11.64 -3.71 -6.10
CA ARG A 9 12.35 -3.33 -4.87
C ARG A 9 12.92 -1.92 -4.95
N GLU A 10 13.50 -1.55 -6.10
CA GLU A 10 14.01 -0.20 -6.36
C GLU A 10 12.90 0.87 -6.24
N HIS A 11 11.68 0.53 -6.65
CA HIS A 11 10.54 1.47 -6.65
C HIS A 11 9.49 1.18 -5.58
N GLN A 12 9.80 0.34 -4.58
CA GLN A 12 8.85 -0.15 -3.58
C GLN A 12 8.09 1.01 -2.90
N ASP A 13 8.80 2.01 -2.39
CA ASP A 13 8.18 3.14 -1.69
C ASP A 13 7.27 3.95 -2.62
N ALA A 14 7.69 4.20 -3.86
CA ALA A 14 6.90 4.94 -4.83
C ALA A 14 5.61 4.19 -5.20
N ILE A 15 5.69 2.87 -5.36
CA ILE A 15 4.55 2.00 -5.63
C ILE A 15 3.58 2.04 -4.44
N VAL A 16 4.08 1.82 -3.23
CA VAL A 16 3.25 1.82 -2.01
C VAL A 16 2.52 3.16 -1.84
N GLN A 17 3.23 4.28 -1.94
CA GLN A 17 2.61 5.61 -1.78
C GLN A 17 1.52 5.86 -2.83
N ARG A 18 1.80 5.52 -4.08
CA ARG A 18 0.85 5.74 -5.17
C ARG A 18 -0.38 4.86 -5.04
N TRP A 19 -0.20 3.58 -4.73
CA TRP A 19 -1.32 2.67 -4.55
C TRP A 19 -2.19 3.03 -3.35
N ILE A 20 -1.59 3.48 -2.23
CA ILE A 20 -2.38 4.00 -1.09
C ILE A 20 -3.21 5.21 -1.54
N ALA A 21 -2.62 6.14 -2.29
CA ALA A 21 -3.34 7.31 -2.78
C ALA A 21 -4.48 6.92 -3.72
N ASP A 22 -4.24 6.02 -4.66
CA ASP A 22 -5.22 5.54 -5.63
C ASP A 22 -6.38 4.80 -4.93
N ILE A 23 -6.09 3.96 -3.93
CA ILE A 23 -7.12 3.26 -3.13
C ILE A 23 -7.93 4.27 -2.31
N LEU A 24 -7.30 5.23 -1.65
CA LEU A 24 -8.03 6.23 -0.87
C LEU A 24 -8.87 7.16 -1.77
N ALA A 25 -8.47 7.37 -3.02
CA ALA A 25 -9.23 8.14 -4.01
C ALA A 25 -10.50 7.43 -4.49
N THR A 26 -10.69 6.13 -4.21
CA THR A 26 -11.96 5.44 -4.51
C THR A 26 -13.06 5.74 -3.49
N TYR A 27 -12.72 6.39 -2.38
CA TYR A 27 -13.67 6.86 -1.38
C TYR A 27 -14.15 8.29 -1.70
N PRO A 28 -15.31 8.72 -1.19
CA PRO A 28 -15.76 10.11 -1.34
C PRO A 28 -14.70 11.10 -0.84
N GLU A 29 -14.54 12.25 -1.50
CA GLU A 29 -13.45 13.21 -1.25
C GLU A 29 -13.31 13.61 0.24
N GLN A 30 -14.45 13.79 0.91
CA GLN A 30 -14.52 14.08 2.35
C GLN A 30 -13.87 12.99 3.23
N ALA A 31 -13.97 11.72 2.82
CA ALA A 31 -13.38 10.59 3.51
C ALA A 31 -11.90 10.40 3.12
N THR A 32 -11.54 10.61 1.85
CA THR A 32 -10.14 10.56 1.36
C THR A 32 -9.25 11.51 2.15
N ALA A 33 -9.69 12.76 2.35
CA ALA A 33 -8.93 13.77 3.10
C ALA A 33 -8.74 13.38 4.58
N ALA A 34 -9.79 12.82 5.21
CA ALA A 34 -9.73 12.35 6.59
C ALA A 34 -8.80 11.14 6.73
N PHE A 35 -8.93 10.15 5.85
CA PHE A 35 -8.11 8.93 5.87
C PHE A 35 -6.64 9.20 5.56
N GLY A 36 -6.35 10.18 4.72
CA GLY A 36 -4.98 10.60 4.41
C GLY A 36 -4.27 11.25 5.60
N ARG A 37 -4.98 12.10 6.35
CA ARG A 37 -4.42 12.93 7.44
C ARG A 37 -4.35 12.23 8.80
N GLU A 38 -5.41 11.52 9.20
CA GLU A 38 -5.47 10.88 10.51
C GLU A 38 -4.58 9.63 10.53
N ARG A 39 -3.72 9.51 11.54
CA ARG A 39 -2.76 8.39 11.68
C ARG A 39 -3.09 7.46 12.83
N ASP A 40 -3.93 7.89 13.77
CA ASP A 40 -4.40 7.00 14.82
C ASP A 40 -5.23 5.85 14.22
N ARG A 41 -4.82 4.62 14.51
CA ARG A 41 -5.42 3.42 13.91
C ARG A 41 -6.85 3.15 14.39
N PHE A 42 -7.26 3.71 15.52
CA PHE A 42 -8.59 3.53 16.07
C PHE A 42 -9.55 4.61 15.55
N ALA A 43 -9.05 5.84 15.36
CA ALA A 43 -9.77 6.93 14.71
C ALA A 43 -9.85 6.76 13.18
N ASN A 44 -8.87 6.08 12.58
CA ASN A 44 -8.80 5.82 11.14
C ASN A 44 -8.47 4.35 10.81
N PRO A 45 -9.39 3.41 11.10
CA PRO A 45 -9.16 1.98 10.86
C PRO A 45 -9.03 1.65 9.36
N VAL A 46 -9.72 2.40 8.49
CA VAL A 46 -9.67 2.22 7.04
C VAL A 46 -8.30 2.64 6.49
N GLY A 47 -7.88 3.87 6.77
CA GLY A 47 -6.57 4.37 6.33
C GLY A 47 -5.42 3.55 6.91
N HIS A 48 -5.55 3.03 8.13
CA HIS A 48 -4.57 2.11 8.69
C HIS A 48 -4.52 0.79 7.91
N SER A 49 -5.66 0.15 7.68
CA SER A 49 -5.76 -1.12 6.93
C SER A 49 -5.21 -1.01 5.51
N VAL A 50 -5.51 0.10 4.80
CA VAL A 50 -4.98 0.36 3.47
C VAL A 50 -3.45 0.45 3.50
N ARG A 51 -2.87 1.21 4.43
CA ARG A 51 -1.40 1.37 4.52
C ARG A 51 -0.71 0.03 4.78
N VAL A 52 -1.18 -0.71 5.78
CA VAL A 52 -0.59 -2.00 6.17
C VAL A 52 -0.76 -3.04 5.08
N GLY A 53 -1.97 -3.16 4.53
CA GLY A 53 -2.28 -4.12 3.47
C GLY A 53 -1.46 -3.85 2.20
N THR A 54 -1.42 -2.60 1.73
CA THR A 54 -0.64 -2.24 0.54
C THR A 54 0.85 -2.47 0.75
N GLN A 55 1.41 -2.13 1.92
CA GLN A 55 2.81 -2.42 2.24
C GLN A 55 3.10 -3.93 2.21
N GLY A 56 2.22 -4.75 2.79
CA GLY A 56 2.36 -6.21 2.81
C GLY A 56 2.34 -6.83 1.42
N ILE A 57 1.42 -6.39 0.56
CA ILE A 57 1.30 -6.88 -0.83
C ILE A 57 2.57 -6.54 -1.62
N VAL A 58 3.04 -5.29 -1.56
CA VAL A 58 4.23 -4.89 -2.34
C VAL A 58 5.48 -5.61 -1.82
N ALA A 59 5.62 -5.80 -0.50
CA ALA A 59 6.71 -6.59 0.06
C ALA A 59 6.68 -8.05 -0.45
N ALA A 60 5.50 -8.69 -0.45
CA ALA A 60 5.34 -10.04 -0.98
C ALA A 60 5.69 -10.14 -2.48
N LEU A 61 5.34 -9.12 -3.28
CA LEU A 61 5.72 -9.04 -4.69
C LEU A 61 7.24 -8.89 -4.86
N CYS A 62 7.91 -8.10 -4.00
CA CYS A 62 9.37 -7.92 -4.04
C CYS A 62 10.13 -9.19 -3.65
N ASP A 63 9.58 -9.99 -2.74
CA ASP A 63 10.20 -11.21 -2.24
C ASP A 63 9.88 -12.44 -3.11
N GLY A 64 9.11 -12.25 -4.20
CA GLY A 64 8.75 -13.31 -5.12
C GLY A 64 7.69 -14.23 -4.53
N MET A 65 6.52 -13.66 -4.17
CA MET A 65 5.24 -14.32 -3.83
C MET A 65 5.35 -15.84 -3.62
N ASP A 66 5.44 -16.26 -2.36
CA ASP A 66 5.22 -17.67 -2.01
C ASP A 66 3.72 -17.97 -2.14
N PRO A 67 3.28 -18.76 -3.14
CA PRO A 67 1.86 -19.01 -3.38
C PRO A 67 1.18 -19.75 -2.21
N ASP A 68 1.94 -20.34 -1.28
CA ASP A 68 1.42 -21.02 -0.10
C ASP A 68 1.23 -20.07 1.12
N ARG A 69 1.49 -18.76 0.97
CA ARG A 69 1.40 -17.75 2.05
C ARG A 69 0.24 -16.74 1.94
N ILE A 70 -0.62 -16.85 0.92
CA ILE A 70 -1.80 -15.97 0.72
C ILE A 70 -3.08 -16.66 1.20
#